data_AF-A0A2R6X3F6-F1
#
_entry.id   AF-A0A2R6X3F6-F1
#
_cell.length_a   1.000
_cell.length_b   1.000
_cell.length_c   1.000
_cell.angle_alpha   90.00
_cell.angle_beta   90.00
_cell.angle_gamma   90.00
#
_symmetry.space_group_name_H-M   'P 1'
#
loop_
_entity.id
_entity.type
_entity.pdbx_description
1 polymer ?
#
loop_
_entity_poly.entity_id
_entity_poly.type
_entity_poly.pdbx_seq_one_letter_code
_entity_poly.pdbx_strand_id
1 'polypeptide(L)'
;MSAKWILIATVALFLAVPQVHGQTAPAPGPALTRVNTTFTESDFYRTKCFPMGNKRASQLGMIVAGIGEPYFKDGAACGSVINVKCVADAEHPWDTRTCTGGSVNVTIVDKCEHNPPCLNLHLNAFQVIGTRNISGFIIADFYEVSAGTGVVWTPQQ
;
A
#
# COMPACT_ATOMS: atom_id res chain seq x y z
N MET A 1 14.28 -75.56 -44.02
CA MET A 1 12.93 -75.03 -44.30
C MET A 1 12.63 -74.01 -43.22
N SER A 2 12.56 -72.74 -43.59
CA SER A 2 12.55 -71.57 -42.69
C SER A 2 11.22 -71.38 -41.98
N ALA A 3 11.25 -71.30 -40.64
CA ALA A 3 10.14 -70.80 -39.83
C ALA A 3 10.44 -69.36 -39.39
N LYS A 4 9.70 -68.42 -39.97
CA LYS A 4 9.68 -67.00 -39.60
C LYS A 4 8.95 -66.83 -38.27
N TRP A 5 9.60 -66.21 -37.29
CA TRP A 5 8.94 -65.70 -36.09
C TRP A 5 8.73 -64.20 -36.23
N ILE A 6 7.46 -63.78 -36.21
CA ILE A 6 7.03 -62.38 -36.30
C ILE A 6 7.08 -61.79 -34.89
N LEU A 7 7.97 -60.82 -34.66
CA LEU A 7 7.94 -59.97 -33.48
C LEU A 7 6.83 -58.93 -33.66
N ILE A 8 5.77 -59.03 -32.87
CA ILE A 8 4.70 -58.03 -32.81
C ILE A 8 5.22 -56.85 -31.99
N ALA A 9 5.52 -55.73 -32.65
CA ALA A 9 5.82 -54.48 -31.98
C ALA A 9 4.50 -53.82 -31.54
N THR A 10 4.20 -53.85 -30.24
CA THR A 10 3.10 -53.09 -29.64
C THR A 10 3.46 -51.60 -29.67
N VAL A 11 2.85 -50.86 -30.59
CA VAL A 11 2.91 -49.39 -30.60
C VAL A 11 2.02 -48.88 -29.47
N ALA A 12 2.63 -48.39 -28.38
CA ALA A 12 1.91 -47.67 -27.34
C ALA A 12 1.51 -46.29 -27.86
N LEU A 13 0.21 -46.12 -28.16
CA LEU A 13 -0.37 -44.84 -28.52
C LEU A 13 -0.45 -43.97 -27.26
N PHE A 14 0.54 -43.10 -27.04
CA PHE A 14 0.45 -42.06 -26.02
C PHE A 14 -0.57 -41.02 -26.47
N LEU A 15 -1.77 -41.07 -25.90
CA LEU A 15 -2.74 -39.98 -25.97
C LEU A 15 -2.12 -38.77 -25.26
N ALA A 16 -1.69 -37.78 -26.03
CA ALA A 16 -1.25 -36.49 -25.51
C ALA A 16 -2.47 -35.79 -24.88
N VAL A 17 -2.54 -35.81 -23.55
CA VAL A 17 -3.48 -34.97 -22.79
C VAL A 17 -3.02 -33.52 -22.96
N PRO A 18 -3.86 -32.61 -23.50
CA PRO A 18 -3.47 -31.22 -23.63
C PRO A 18 -3.22 -30.67 -22.23
N GLN A 19 -1.98 -30.28 -21.96
CA GLN A 19 -1.61 -29.58 -20.74
C GLN A 19 -2.27 -28.20 -20.80
N VAL A 20 -3.42 -28.08 -20.15
CA VAL A 20 -4.03 -26.78 -19.87
C VAL A 20 -3.06 -26.11 -18.92
N HIS A 21 -2.29 -25.15 -19.42
CA HIS A 21 -1.39 -24.34 -18.60
C HIS A 21 -2.24 -23.72 -17.50
N GLY A 22 -2.08 -24.21 -16.27
CA GLY A 22 -2.75 -23.67 -15.10
C GLY A 22 -2.28 -22.24 -14.93
N GLN A 23 -3.10 -21.28 -15.37
CA GLN A 23 -2.99 -19.91 -14.92
C GLN A 23 -3.37 -19.93 -13.44
N THR A 24 -2.38 -20.01 -12.56
CA THR A 24 -2.56 -19.69 -11.15
C THR A 24 -3.23 -18.32 -11.08
N ALA A 25 -4.43 -18.27 -10.49
CA ALA A 25 -5.12 -17.01 -10.23
C ALA A 25 -4.15 -16.02 -9.58
N PRO A 26 -4.16 -14.73 -9.96
CA PRO A 26 -3.33 -13.73 -9.30
C PRO A 26 -3.58 -13.81 -7.80
N ALA A 27 -2.49 -13.83 -7.02
CA ALA A 27 -2.59 -13.87 -5.57
C ALA A 27 -3.55 -12.75 -5.09
N PRO A 28 -4.40 -13.01 -4.08
CA PRO A 28 -5.25 -11.97 -3.52
C PRO A 28 -4.36 -10.79 -3.10
N GLY A 29 -4.76 -9.58 -3.53
CA GLY A 29 -4.05 -8.36 -3.18
C GLY A 29 -3.94 -8.16 -1.68
N PRO A 30 -3.08 -7.24 -1.22
CA PRO A 30 -2.93 -6.96 0.20
C PRO A 30 -4.27 -6.51 0.81
N ALA A 31 -4.50 -6.88 2.08
CA ALA A 31 -5.71 -6.49 2.79
C ALA A 31 -5.81 -4.96 2.90
N LEU A 32 -6.89 -4.40 2.37
CA LEU A 32 -7.15 -2.97 2.40
C LEU A 32 -7.76 -2.56 3.74
N THR A 33 -7.23 -1.49 4.31
CA THR A 33 -7.75 -0.85 5.53
C THR A 33 -8.41 0.47 5.19
N ARG A 34 -9.67 0.64 5.57
CA ARG A 34 -10.43 1.89 5.40
C ARG A 34 -10.36 2.77 6.64
N VAL A 35 -10.09 4.06 6.46
CA VAL A 35 -9.82 5.00 7.55
C VAL A 35 -10.20 6.43 7.18
N ASN A 36 -10.69 7.17 8.18
CA ASN A 36 -10.86 8.61 8.10
C ASN A 36 -9.50 9.29 8.09
N THR A 37 -9.29 10.13 7.09
CA THR A 37 -7.99 10.69 6.75
C THR A 37 -8.07 12.20 6.72
N THR A 38 -7.16 12.85 7.45
CA THR A 38 -6.95 14.29 7.39
C THR A 38 -5.67 14.61 6.64
N PHE A 39 -5.44 15.88 6.34
CA PHE A 39 -4.12 16.34 5.92
C PHE A 39 -3.75 17.65 6.61
N THR A 40 -2.45 17.86 6.78
CA THR A 40 -1.94 19.10 7.36
C THR A 40 -0.67 19.57 6.66
N GLU A 41 -0.44 20.88 6.65
CA GLU A 41 0.76 21.48 6.04
C GLU A 41 1.96 21.50 7.01
N SER A 42 1.73 21.43 8.33
CA SER A 42 2.75 21.79 9.34
C SER A 42 3.28 20.68 10.25
N ASP A 43 2.78 19.44 10.24
CA ASP A 43 2.70 18.76 11.56
C ASP A 43 3.74 17.71 11.91
N PHE A 44 4.74 17.43 11.09
CA PHE A 44 5.74 16.41 11.44
C PHE A 44 6.97 16.99 12.18
N TYR A 45 6.77 17.97 13.06
CA TYR A 45 7.86 18.64 13.81
C TYR A 45 8.31 17.90 15.07
N ARG A 46 7.44 17.06 15.64
CA ARG A 46 7.70 16.29 16.86
C ARG A 46 7.27 14.84 16.65
N THR A 47 7.89 14.24 15.64
CA THR A 47 7.69 12.83 15.31
C THR A 47 7.82 11.96 16.56
N LYS A 48 6.85 11.05 16.74
CA LYS A 48 6.93 9.95 17.70
C LYS A 48 7.80 8.79 17.20
N CYS A 49 8.30 8.85 15.96
CA CYS A 49 9.26 7.91 15.41
C CYS A 49 10.68 8.27 15.82
N PHE A 50 11.18 7.63 16.87
CA PHE A 50 12.58 7.76 17.29
C PHE A 50 13.47 6.83 16.46
N PRO A 51 14.68 7.24 15.99
CA PRO A 51 15.42 8.48 16.25
C PRO A 51 15.24 9.58 15.18
N MET A 52 14.15 9.59 14.40
CA MET A 52 14.00 10.50 13.24
C MET A 52 14.09 12.01 13.61
N GLY A 53 13.91 12.34 14.90
CA GLY A 53 14.23 13.65 15.47
C GLY A 53 13.31 14.78 14.99
N ASN A 54 13.58 16.02 15.42
CA ASN A 54 12.76 17.20 15.07
C ASN A 54 12.99 17.69 13.62
N LYS A 55 13.06 16.80 12.62
CA LYS A 55 13.21 17.20 11.22
C LYS A 55 11.85 17.49 10.61
N ARG A 56 11.67 18.68 10.04
CA ARG A 56 10.42 19.06 9.37
C ARG A 56 10.28 18.22 8.10
N ALA A 57 9.30 17.34 8.04
CA ALA A 57 9.05 16.58 6.81
C ALA A 57 8.74 17.50 5.61
N SER A 58 8.15 18.67 5.89
CA SER A 58 7.87 19.74 4.94
C SER A 58 9.12 20.38 4.32
N GLN A 59 10.28 20.37 4.98
CA GLN A 59 11.53 20.91 4.42
C GLN A 59 12.19 19.98 3.40
N LEU A 60 11.81 18.71 3.38
CA LEU A 60 12.44 17.69 2.54
C LEU A 60 11.55 17.31 1.33
N GLY A 61 10.43 18.01 1.11
CA GLY A 61 9.48 17.69 0.04
C GLY A 61 8.86 16.29 0.17
N MET A 62 8.92 15.68 1.36
CA MET A 62 8.63 14.26 1.51
C MET A 62 7.12 13.98 1.46
N ILE A 63 6.82 12.80 0.92
CA ILE A 63 5.50 12.20 0.86
C ILE A 63 5.36 11.30 2.09
N VAL A 64 4.80 11.85 3.16
CA VAL A 64 4.76 11.21 4.49
C VAL A 64 3.37 11.26 5.11
N ALA A 65 3.18 10.44 6.14
CA ALA A 65 1.98 10.45 6.95
C ALA A 65 2.26 10.12 8.42
N GLY A 66 1.34 10.52 9.29
CA GLY A 66 1.20 9.98 10.62
C GLY A 66 0.03 8.99 10.67
N ILE A 67 0.15 7.93 11.47
CA ILE A 67 -0.91 6.91 11.59
C ILE A 67 -1.26 6.68 13.05
N GLY A 68 -2.54 6.46 13.35
CA GLY A 68 -3.04 6.24 14.70
C GLY A 68 -2.98 4.77 15.11
N GLU A 69 -3.26 4.49 16.39
CA GLU A 69 -3.49 3.11 16.83
C GLU A 69 -4.74 2.51 16.15
N PRO A 70 -4.82 1.18 15.97
CA PRO A 70 -3.84 0.14 16.33
C PRO A 70 -2.71 -0.05 15.29
N TYR A 71 -2.62 0.82 14.28
CA TYR A 71 -1.69 0.64 13.17
C TYR A 71 -0.30 1.23 13.45
N PHE A 72 -0.22 2.27 14.29
CA PHE A 72 1.07 2.82 14.73
C PHE A 72 1.91 1.80 15.51
N LYS A 73 1.24 0.94 16.32
CA LYS A 73 1.84 -0.19 17.04
C LYS A 73 3.01 0.24 17.92
N ASP A 74 2.79 1.27 18.75
CA ASP A 74 3.81 1.84 19.63
C ASP A 74 5.12 2.20 18.90
N GLY A 75 5.02 2.62 17.64
CA GLY A 75 6.14 3.04 16.81
C GLY A 75 6.69 1.97 15.88
N ALA A 76 6.20 0.72 15.91
CA ALA A 76 6.64 -0.31 14.98
C ALA A 76 6.31 0.01 13.51
N ALA A 77 5.34 0.90 13.25
CA ALA A 77 5.05 1.38 11.90
C ALA A 77 6.03 2.43 11.38
N CYS A 78 6.91 2.99 12.22
CA CYS A 78 7.83 4.03 11.81
C CYS A 78 8.77 3.58 10.68
N GLY A 79 8.86 4.38 9.62
CA GLY A 79 9.65 4.06 8.42
C GLY A 79 8.98 3.09 7.44
N SER A 80 7.87 2.46 7.82
CA SER A 80 7.08 1.65 6.89
C SER A 80 6.49 2.51 5.76
N VAL A 81 6.27 1.88 4.61
CA VAL A 81 5.63 2.53 3.45
C VAL A 81 4.26 1.91 3.26
N ILE A 82 3.23 2.76 3.21
CA ILE A 82 1.87 2.35 2.86
C ILE A 82 1.46 3.02 1.55
N ASN A 83 0.67 2.31 0.75
CA ASN A 83 -0.02 2.91 -0.38
C ASN A 83 -1.37 3.42 0.12
N VAL A 84 -1.72 4.65 -0.23
CA VAL A 84 -2.94 5.32 0.18
C VAL A 84 -3.73 5.72 -1.07
N LYS A 85 -5.04 5.50 -1.03
CA LYS A 85 -5.97 5.90 -2.08
C LYS A 85 -7.18 6.59 -1.47
N CYS A 86 -7.54 7.75 -2.02
CA CYS A 86 -8.79 8.43 -1.68
C CYS A 86 -9.98 7.63 -2.22
N VAL A 87 -11.01 7.46 -1.39
CA VAL A 87 -12.25 6.76 -1.72
C VAL A 87 -13.39 7.74 -1.93
N ALA A 88 -13.62 8.62 -0.96
CA ALA A 88 -14.72 9.59 -0.98
C ALA A 88 -14.46 10.75 0.01
N ASP A 89 -15.33 11.75 -0.03
CA ASP A 89 -15.47 12.74 1.03
C ASP A 89 -15.95 12.08 2.34
N ALA A 90 -15.44 12.52 3.50
CA ALA A 90 -15.82 11.91 4.78
C ALA A 90 -17.14 12.44 5.35
N GLU A 91 -17.56 13.65 4.99
CA GLU A 91 -18.85 14.22 5.40
C GLU A 91 -19.97 13.76 4.46
N HIS A 92 -19.63 13.53 3.19
CA HIS A 92 -20.54 13.08 2.15
C HIS A 92 -19.98 11.82 1.45
N PRO A 93 -20.07 10.62 2.06
CA PRO A 93 -19.42 9.40 1.56
C PRO A 93 -19.84 8.93 0.15
N TRP A 94 -20.88 9.51 -0.42
CA TRP A 94 -21.31 9.29 -1.81
C TRP A 94 -20.58 10.18 -2.82
N ASP A 95 -19.91 11.25 -2.38
CA ASP A 95 -19.18 12.17 -3.24
C ASP A 95 -17.73 11.72 -3.43
N THR A 96 -17.42 11.31 -4.65
CA THR A 96 -16.07 10.86 -5.04
C THR A 96 -15.30 11.93 -5.80
N ARG A 97 -15.89 13.09 -6.08
CA ARG A 97 -15.24 14.19 -6.83
C ARG A 97 -14.08 14.82 -6.07
N THR A 98 -14.06 14.64 -4.75
CA THR A 98 -12.94 14.93 -3.86
C THR A 98 -11.67 14.16 -4.23
N CYS A 99 -11.80 12.98 -4.82
CA CYS A 99 -10.69 12.09 -5.13
C CYS A 99 -10.22 12.25 -6.58
N THR A 100 -8.90 12.25 -6.80
CA THR A 100 -8.31 12.32 -8.15
C THR A 100 -8.34 10.99 -8.89
N GLY A 101 -8.64 9.90 -8.19
CA GLY A 101 -8.51 8.52 -8.67
C GLY A 101 -7.09 7.94 -8.55
N GLY A 102 -6.11 8.76 -8.15
CA GLY A 102 -4.73 8.35 -7.95
C GLY A 102 -4.50 7.58 -6.64
N SER A 103 -3.28 7.07 -6.49
CA SER A 103 -2.75 6.55 -5.22
C SER A 103 -1.35 7.11 -4.96
N VAL A 104 -0.94 7.07 -3.70
CA VAL A 104 0.35 7.62 -3.27
C VAL A 104 1.00 6.70 -2.23
N ASN A 105 2.30 6.45 -2.38
CA ASN A 105 3.08 5.76 -1.36
C ASN A 105 3.58 6.80 -0.35
N VAL A 106 3.24 6.63 0.92
CA VAL A 106 3.67 7.51 2.00
C VAL A 106 4.54 6.74 2.99
N THR A 107 5.60 7.38 3.47
CA THR A 107 6.36 6.87 4.62
C THR A 107 5.67 7.28 5.91
N ILE A 108 5.50 6.33 6.84
CA ILE A 108 5.00 6.63 8.18
C ILE A 108 6.11 7.25 9.01
N VAL A 109 5.88 8.48 9.46
CA VAL A 109 6.86 9.26 10.22
C VAL A 109 6.29 9.82 11.51
N ASP A 110 5.04 9.53 11.88
CA ASP A 110 4.49 10.03 13.14
C ASP A 110 3.30 9.22 13.66
N LYS A 111 2.95 9.45 14.92
CA LYS A 111 1.68 9.00 15.50
C LYS A 111 0.61 10.05 15.21
N CYS A 112 -0.49 9.63 14.60
CA CYS A 112 -1.70 10.43 14.58
C CYS A 112 -2.42 10.28 15.93
N GLU A 113 -2.49 11.36 16.73
CA GLU A 113 -3.10 11.37 18.07
C GLU A 113 -4.61 11.72 18.06
N HIS A 114 -5.21 11.97 16.90
CA HIS A 114 -6.66 12.14 16.77
C HIS A 114 -7.42 10.83 17.04
N ASN A 115 -8.76 10.91 17.15
CA ASN A 115 -9.62 9.75 17.39
C ASN A 115 -9.27 8.58 16.43
N PRO A 116 -8.71 7.48 16.94
CA PRO A 116 -8.29 6.37 16.13
C PRO A 116 -9.48 5.57 15.58
N PRO A 117 -9.34 4.90 14.42
CA PRO A 117 -8.17 4.94 13.55
C PRO A 117 -8.12 6.25 12.74
N CYS A 118 -6.95 6.89 12.72
CA CYS A 118 -6.72 8.11 11.91
C CYS A 118 -5.46 7.98 11.07
N LEU A 119 -5.51 8.55 9.87
CA LEU A 119 -4.37 8.72 8.97
C LEU A 119 -4.23 10.22 8.71
N ASN A 120 -3.08 10.80 9.03
CA ASN A 120 -2.82 12.22 8.77
C ASN A 120 -1.77 12.35 7.68
N LEU A 121 -2.18 12.78 6.49
CA LEU A 121 -1.28 12.95 5.36
C LEU A 121 -0.56 14.30 5.42
N HIS A 122 0.69 14.32 4.99
CA HIS A 122 1.29 15.58 4.57
C HIS A 122 0.50 16.13 3.36
N LEU A 123 0.37 17.44 3.29
CA LEU A 123 -0.26 18.13 2.16
C LEU A 123 0.22 17.63 0.78
N ASN A 124 1.54 17.46 0.59
CA ASN A 124 2.08 16.98 -0.68
C ASN A 124 1.57 15.59 -1.05
N ALA A 125 1.35 14.71 -0.06
CA ALA A 125 0.78 13.39 -0.29
C ALA A 125 -0.71 13.51 -0.64
N PHE A 126 -1.46 14.33 0.09
CA PHE A 126 -2.87 14.58 -0.16
C PHE A 126 -3.12 15.09 -1.58
N GLN A 127 -2.32 16.04 -2.08
CA GLN A 127 -2.48 16.62 -3.41
C GLN A 127 -2.34 15.61 -4.57
N VAL A 128 -1.77 14.42 -4.32
CA VAL A 128 -1.71 13.34 -5.30
C VAL A 128 -3.06 12.64 -5.43
N ILE A 129 -3.78 12.48 -4.32
CA ILE A 129 -4.99 11.62 -4.25
C ILE A 129 -6.30 12.40 -4.09
N GLY A 130 -6.24 13.67 -3.68
CA GLY A 130 -7.40 14.49 -3.38
C GLY A 130 -7.27 15.93 -3.90
N THR A 131 -8.41 16.60 -4.03
CA THR A 131 -8.50 17.98 -4.49
C THR A 131 -8.48 18.96 -3.31
N ARG A 132 -7.75 20.08 -3.41
CA ARG A 132 -7.61 21.05 -2.31
C ARG A 132 -8.89 21.80 -1.90
N ASN A 133 -9.96 21.73 -2.69
CA ASN A 133 -11.18 22.52 -2.48
C ASN A 133 -12.17 21.91 -1.46
N ILE A 134 -11.75 20.91 -0.68
CA ILE A 134 -12.59 20.16 0.24
C ILE A 134 -12.09 20.26 1.68
N SER A 135 -12.96 19.93 2.64
CA SER A 135 -12.93 20.18 4.08
C SER A 135 -11.69 19.74 4.87
N GLY A 136 -10.67 19.17 4.22
CA GLY A 136 -9.51 18.61 4.92
C GLY A 136 -9.69 17.14 5.31
N PHE A 137 -10.85 16.54 5.03
CA PHE A 137 -11.29 15.29 5.62
C PHE A 137 -11.87 14.32 4.58
N ILE A 138 -11.20 13.18 4.37
CA ILE A 138 -11.56 12.18 3.35
C ILE A 138 -11.65 10.78 3.96
N ILE A 139 -12.30 9.87 3.24
CA ILE A 139 -12.18 8.43 3.46
C ILE A 139 -11.05 7.93 2.55
N ALA A 140 -10.08 7.22 3.11
CA ALA A 140 -9.02 6.58 2.34
C ALA A 140 -8.95 5.08 2.63
N ASP A 141 -8.54 4.33 1.63
CA ASP A 141 -8.08 2.95 1.77
C ASP A 141 -6.55 2.96 1.76
N PHE A 142 -5.91 2.19 2.63
CA PHE A 142 -4.48 1.95 2.60
C PHE A 142 -4.11 0.48 2.78
N TYR A 143 -2.90 0.15 2.35
CA TYR A 143 -2.26 -1.13 2.65
C TYR A 143 -0.74 -0.95 2.76
N GLU A 144 -0.10 -1.83 3.53
CA GLU A 144 1.35 -1.85 3.64
C GLU A 144 1.98 -2.36 2.35
N VAL A 145 2.95 -1.63 1.82
CA VAL A 145 3.73 -2.04 0.66
C VAL A 145 4.80 -2.99 1.17
N SER A 146 4.71 -4.28 0.83
CA SER A 146 5.74 -5.26 1.19
C SER A 146 7.11 -4.77 0.70
N ALA A 147 8.13 -4.91 1.56
CA ALA A 147 9.48 -4.38 1.38
C ALA A 147 10.15 -4.93 0.10
N GLY A 148 9.84 -4.33 -1.04
CA GLY A 148 10.42 -4.67 -2.34
C GLY A 148 10.92 -3.46 -3.12
N THR A 149 10.46 -2.24 -2.80
CA THR A 149 10.80 -1.03 -3.57
C THR A 149 10.77 0.29 -2.77
N GLY A 150 10.63 0.24 -1.45
CA GLY A 150 10.68 1.43 -0.59
C GLY A 150 12.11 1.67 -0.12
N VAL A 151 12.61 2.90 -0.26
CA VAL A 151 13.91 3.36 0.25
C VAL A 151 14.16 2.79 1.64
N VAL A 152 15.11 1.85 1.75
CA VAL A 152 15.62 1.40 3.04
C VAL A 152 16.31 2.60 3.66
N TRP A 153 15.68 3.21 4.66
CA TRP A 153 16.33 4.23 5.48
C TRP A 153 17.40 3.51 6.32
N THR A 154 18.64 3.53 5.84
CA THR A 154 19.78 3.32 6.71
C THR A 154 19.96 4.57 7.56
N PRO A 155 19.94 4.48 8.90
CA PRO A 155 20.31 5.61 9.75
C PRO A 155 21.76 5.98 9.39
N GLN A 156 21.97 7.17 8.84
CA GLN A 156 23.33 7.71 8.77
C GLN A 156 23.76 8.03 10.20
N GLN A 157 24.78 7.30 10.66
CA GLN A 157 25.48 7.53 11.92
C GLN A 157 26.08 8.93 11.97
#